data_AF-A0A8S0G6P4-F1
#
_entry.id   AF-A0A8S0G6P4-F1
#
_cell.length_a   1.000
_cell.length_b   1.000
_cell.length_c   1.000
_cell.angle_alpha   90.00
_cell.angle_beta   90.00
_cell.angle_gamma   90.00
#
_symmetry.space_group_name_H-M   'P 1'
#
loop_
_entity.id
_entity.type
_entity.pdbx_description
1 polymer ?
#
loop_
_entity_poly.entity_id
_entity_poly.type
_entity_poly.pdbx_seq_one_letter_code
_entity_poly.pdbx_strand_id
1 'polypeptide(L)'
;NRVLKVAKEFVGQLNFAISSKDDFQHELNEYGYDFVGDKPVILARDSKNLKYALKEEFSVESLKDFVEKLLEGELEPYIKSEPVPESNDAPVKVAVAKNFDELVINNGKDTLVEFYAPWCGHCKKLTPIYEELAEKLQNEEVAIVKMDATANDVPPEFNVRGFPTLFWLPKDSKNKPVSYNGGREIDDFIKYIAKEATSELKGFDRS
;
A
#
# COMPACT_ATOMS: atom_id res chain seq x y z
N ASN A 1 -2.72 36.63 -10.58
CA ASN A 1 -2.93 35.21 -10.28
C ASN A 1 -1.57 34.50 -10.29
N ARG A 2 -1.16 33.88 -9.17
CA ARG A 2 0.17 33.22 -9.01
C ARG A 2 0.33 32.01 -9.93
N VAL A 3 -0.72 31.21 -10.09
CA VAL A 3 -0.74 30.03 -10.97
C VAL A 3 -0.52 30.43 -12.43
N LEU A 4 -1.19 31.50 -12.90
CA LEU A 4 -1.01 32.01 -14.27
C LEU A 4 0.40 32.49 -14.58
N LYS A 5 1.20 32.88 -13.57
CA LYS A 5 2.61 33.27 -13.81
C LYS A 5 3.42 32.05 -14.22
N VAL A 6 3.31 30.97 -13.45
CA VAL A 6 3.99 29.69 -13.71
C VAL A 6 3.46 29.07 -15.01
N ALA A 7 2.15 29.01 -15.20
CA ALA A 7 1.54 28.37 -16.37
C ALA A 7 2.03 28.93 -17.72
N LYS A 8 2.40 30.22 -17.78
CA LYS A 8 2.95 30.84 -19.00
C LYS A 8 4.34 30.32 -19.39
N GLU A 9 5.10 29.79 -18.44
CA GLU A 9 6.43 29.22 -18.68
C GLU A 9 6.34 27.80 -19.27
N PHE A 10 5.22 27.10 -19.04
CA PHE A 10 5.03 25.69 -19.42
C PHE A 10 3.95 25.48 -20.49
N VAL A 11 3.69 26.50 -21.32
CA VAL A 11 2.71 26.43 -22.41
C VAL A 11 3.05 25.31 -23.37
N GLY A 12 2.07 24.46 -23.69
CA GLY A 12 2.23 23.31 -24.59
C GLY A 12 2.85 22.08 -23.92
N GLN A 13 3.29 22.19 -22.66
CA GLN A 13 3.84 21.07 -21.89
C GLN A 13 2.82 20.56 -20.86
N LEU A 14 2.17 21.47 -20.11
CA LEU A 14 1.13 21.15 -19.15
C LEU A 14 -0.12 22.00 -19.34
N ASN A 15 -1.26 21.42 -18.95
CA ASN A 15 -2.52 22.15 -18.78
C ASN A 15 -2.72 22.50 -17.31
N PHE A 16 -3.12 23.73 -17.04
CA PHE A 16 -3.41 24.22 -15.69
C PHE A 16 -4.89 24.57 -15.58
N ALA A 17 -5.51 24.15 -14.47
CA ALA A 17 -6.87 24.52 -14.12
C ALA A 17 -6.92 24.98 -12.65
N ILE A 18 -7.86 25.85 -12.34
CA ILE A 18 -8.16 26.27 -10.96
C ILE A 18 -9.64 25.97 -10.75
N SER A 19 -9.95 25.22 -9.70
CA SER A 19 -11.31 24.85 -9.34
C SER A 19 -11.61 25.21 -7.88
N SER A 20 -12.90 25.29 -7.56
CA SER A 20 -13.36 25.36 -6.17
C SER A 20 -13.21 24.00 -5.49
N LYS A 21 -12.72 23.98 -4.25
CA LYS A 21 -12.65 22.75 -3.46
C LYS A 21 -14.04 22.15 -3.20
N ASP A 22 -15.06 23.00 -3.09
CA ASP A 22 -16.42 22.59 -2.75
C ASP A 22 -17.11 21.85 -3.91
N ASP A 23 -16.73 22.16 -5.15
CA ASP A 23 -17.30 21.55 -6.35
C ASP A 23 -16.59 20.24 -6.75
N PHE A 24 -15.34 20.01 -6.27
CA PHE A 24 -14.46 18.92 -6.71
C PHE A 24 -13.97 18.04 -5.54
N GLN A 25 -14.79 17.89 -4.50
CA GLN A 25 -14.43 17.11 -3.32
C GLN A 25 -14.14 15.62 -3.66
N HIS A 26 -14.87 15.04 -4.61
CA HIS A 26 -14.63 13.66 -5.04
C HIS A 26 -13.23 13.50 -5.64
N GLU A 27 -12.81 14.42 -6.51
CA GLU A 27 -11.49 14.43 -7.09
C GLU A 27 -10.42 14.61 -6.01
N LEU A 28 -10.64 15.48 -5.02
CA LEU A 28 -9.74 15.65 -3.88
C LEU A 28 -9.54 14.35 -3.08
N ASN A 29 -10.60 13.57 -2.87
CA ASN A 29 -10.52 12.27 -2.19
C ASN A 29 -9.60 11.29 -2.93
N GLU A 30 -9.53 11.35 -4.27
CA GLU A 30 -8.63 10.48 -5.05
C GLU A 30 -7.15 10.74 -4.75
N TYR A 31 -6.81 11.92 -4.23
CA TYR A 31 -5.47 12.31 -3.77
C TYR A 31 -5.33 12.26 -2.25
N GLY A 32 -6.31 11.69 -1.53
CA GLY A 32 -6.29 11.53 -0.08
C GLY A 32 -6.66 12.77 0.72
N TYR A 33 -7.33 13.75 0.10
CA TYR A 33 -7.77 14.96 0.79
C TYR A 33 -9.26 14.87 1.14
N ASP A 34 -9.56 14.39 2.34
CA ASP A 34 -10.95 14.33 2.85
C ASP A 34 -11.48 15.69 3.24
N PHE A 35 -10.60 16.58 3.68
CA PHE A 35 -10.93 17.96 4.03
C PHE A 35 -9.80 18.88 3.58
N VAL A 36 -10.16 20.01 2.95
CA VAL A 36 -9.21 21.03 2.53
C VAL A 36 -9.55 22.35 3.22
N GLY A 37 -8.55 22.92 3.90
CA GLY A 37 -8.65 24.24 4.53
C GLY A 37 -8.68 25.38 3.50
N ASP A 38 -8.32 26.59 3.91
CA ASP A 38 -8.33 27.76 3.02
C ASP A 38 -7.06 27.88 2.17
N LYS A 39 -6.04 27.07 2.48
CA LYS A 39 -4.81 27.02 1.70
C LYS A 39 -5.04 26.26 0.39
N PRO A 40 -4.53 26.77 -0.75
CA PRO A 40 -4.57 26.05 -2.01
C PRO A 40 -3.84 24.70 -1.92
N VAL A 41 -4.44 23.67 -2.51
CA VAL A 41 -3.80 22.36 -2.72
C VAL A 41 -3.48 22.24 -4.21
N ILE A 42 -2.25 21.85 -4.52
CA ILE A 42 -1.79 21.67 -5.90
C ILE A 42 -1.70 20.18 -6.18
N LEU A 43 -2.49 19.74 -7.16
CA LEU A 43 -2.58 18.36 -7.59
C LEU A 43 -2.29 18.28 -9.09
N ALA A 44 -1.67 17.19 -9.51
CA ALA A 44 -1.43 16.92 -10.92
C ALA A 44 -1.69 15.46 -11.26
N ARG A 45 -2.04 15.22 -12.51
CA ARG A 45 -2.21 13.88 -13.07
C ARG A 45 -1.44 13.79 -14.37
N ASP A 46 -0.68 12.72 -14.56
CA ASP A 46 0.01 12.48 -15.83
C ASP A 46 -0.87 11.73 -16.84
N SER A 47 -0.32 11.47 -18.03
CA SER A 47 -1.01 10.73 -19.09
C SER A 47 -1.30 9.26 -18.76
N LYS A 48 -0.64 8.70 -17.73
CA LYS A 48 -0.83 7.33 -17.22
C LYS A 48 -1.82 7.28 -16.04
N ASN A 49 -2.48 8.40 -15.73
CA ASN A 49 -3.33 8.59 -14.55
C ASN A 49 -2.59 8.45 -13.20
N LEU A 50 -1.27 8.57 -13.18
CA LEU A 50 -0.52 8.71 -11.94
C LEU A 50 -0.82 10.08 -11.34
N LYS A 51 -1.08 10.08 -10.03
CA LYS A 51 -1.51 11.24 -9.26
C LYS A 51 -0.30 11.82 -8.56
N TYR A 52 -0.21 13.14 -8.43
CA TYR A 52 0.88 13.83 -7.76
C TYR A 52 0.30 14.99 -6.94
N ALA A 53 0.93 15.30 -5.81
CA ALA A 53 0.52 16.38 -4.95
C ALA A 53 1.75 17.17 -4.48
N LEU A 54 1.67 18.50 -4.51
CA LEU A 54 2.67 19.36 -3.91
C LEU A 54 2.63 19.18 -2.39
N LYS A 55 3.74 18.73 -1.81
CA LYS A 55 3.87 18.51 -0.35
C LYS A 55 4.21 19.80 0.41
N GLU A 56 4.80 20.78 -0.27
CA GLU A 56 5.22 22.05 0.30
C GLU A 56 4.10 23.10 0.30
N GLU A 57 4.30 24.20 1.05
CA GLU A 57 3.36 25.32 1.01
C GLU A 57 3.37 25.99 -0.38
N PHE A 58 2.18 26.35 -0.86
CA PHE A 58 2.01 26.93 -2.19
C PHE A 58 2.65 28.33 -2.32
N SER A 59 3.65 28.43 -3.20
CA SER A 59 4.24 29.66 -3.70
C SER A 59 4.44 29.60 -5.22
N VAL A 60 4.97 30.66 -5.82
CA VAL A 60 5.31 30.64 -7.26
C VAL A 60 6.50 29.70 -7.48
N GLU A 61 7.45 29.74 -6.56
CA GLU A 61 8.69 28.95 -6.57
C GLU A 61 8.38 27.46 -6.37
N SER A 62 7.58 27.09 -5.36
CA SER A 62 7.25 25.68 -5.10
C SER A 62 6.36 25.09 -6.19
N LEU A 63 5.45 25.88 -6.78
CA LEU A 63 4.67 25.42 -7.94
C LEU A 63 5.57 25.21 -9.17
N LYS A 64 6.54 26.08 -9.41
CA LYS A 64 7.46 25.96 -10.54
C LYS A 64 8.34 24.71 -10.41
N ASP A 65 8.99 24.55 -9.26
CA ASP A 65 9.82 23.37 -8.94
C ASP A 65 9.01 22.07 -9.07
N PHE A 66 7.78 22.05 -8.56
CA PHE A 66 6.88 20.90 -8.70
C PHE A 66 6.56 20.56 -10.16
N VAL A 67 6.31 21.55 -11.01
CA VAL A 67 6.03 21.32 -12.44
C VAL A 67 7.28 20.82 -13.18
N GLU A 68 8.44 21.38 -12.89
CA GLU A 68 9.73 20.95 -13.47
C GLU A 68 10.01 19.49 -13.11
N LYS A 69 9.96 19.14 -11.83
CA LYS A 69 10.14 17.76 -11.36
C LYS A 69 9.10 16.79 -11.91
N LEU A 70 7.85 17.24 -12.07
CA LEU A 70 6.80 16.43 -12.68
C LEU A 70 7.12 16.10 -14.15
N LEU A 71 7.58 17.09 -14.91
CA LEU A 71 7.98 16.93 -16.31
C LEU A 71 9.23 16.06 -16.47
N GLU A 72 10.17 16.17 -15.55
CA GLU A 72 11.40 15.38 -15.51
C GLU A 72 11.17 13.94 -14.99
N GLY A 73 10.00 13.67 -14.40
CA GLY A 73 9.65 12.36 -13.83
C GLY A 73 10.31 12.07 -12.49
N GLU A 74 10.74 13.11 -11.77
CA GLU A 74 11.42 13.02 -10.47
C GLU A 74 10.46 12.94 -9.28
N LEU A 75 9.16 13.20 -9.50
CA LEU A 75 8.17 13.09 -8.46
C LEU A 75 7.71 11.65 -8.24
N GLU A 76 7.58 11.27 -6.98
CA GLU A 76 6.87 10.06 -6.60
C GLU A 76 5.36 10.25 -6.75
N PRO A 77 4.65 9.32 -7.39
CA PRO A 77 3.21 9.38 -7.45
C PRO A 77 2.58 9.24 -6.05
N TYR A 78 1.50 9.95 -5.84
CA TYR A 78 0.60 9.76 -4.70
C TYR A 78 0.04 8.34 -4.72
N ILE A 79 0.19 7.67 -3.59
CA ILE A 79 -0.36 6.35 -3.29
C ILE A 79 -1.23 6.51 -2.04
N LYS A 80 -2.45 5.99 -2.09
CA LYS A 80 -3.34 5.96 -0.92
C LYS A 80 -2.70 5.04 0.12
N SER A 81 -2.39 5.59 1.28
CA SER A 81 -1.76 4.86 2.37
C SER A 81 -2.18 5.47 3.69
N GLU A 82 -2.49 4.61 4.65
CA GLU A 82 -2.48 4.99 6.06
C GLU A 82 -1.06 5.43 6.48
N PRO A 83 -0.93 6.15 7.60
CA PRO A 83 0.37 6.42 8.20
C PRO A 83 1.10 5.11 8.50
N VAL A 84 2.40 5.09 8.27
CA VAL A 84 3.23 3.98 8.71
C VAL A 84 3.13 3.88 10.24
N PRO A 85 2.81 2.71 10.82
CA PRO A 85 2.71 2.56 12.26
C PRO A 85 4.00 2.97 12.98
N GLU A 86 3.90 3.67 14.10
CA GLU A 86 5.07 4.09 14.90
C GLU A 86 5.86 2.90 15.46
N SER A 87 5.16 1.80 15.78
CA SER A 87 5.75 0.51 16.15
C SER A 87 5.08 -0.62 15.36
N ASN A 88 5.87 -1.61 14.99
CA ASN A 88 5.43 -2.81 14.28
C ASN A 88 6.06 -4.07 14.91
N ASP A 89 6.16 -4.10 16.24
CA ASP A 89 6.85 -5.15 17.00
C ASP A 89 6.00 -6.39 17.20
N ALA A 90 4.69 -6.29 16.97
CA ALA A 90 3.77 -7.43 17.07
C ALA A 90 4.18 -8.59 16.13
N PRO A 91 3.78 -9.83 16.44
CA PRO A 91 4.13 -11.00 15.62
C PRO A 91 3.57 -10.87 14.20
N VAL A 92 2.32 -10.42 14.08
CA VAL A 92 1.72 -10.04 12.81
C VAL A 92 2.17 -8.62 12.45
N LYS A 93 2.89 -8.47 11.35
CA LYS A 93 3.30 -7.15 10.86
C LYS A 93 2.16 -6.44 10.17
N VAL A 94 2.02 -5.15 10.46
CA VAL A 94 1.02 -4.28 9.83
C VAL A 94 1.68 -3.57 8.66
N ALA A 95 1.23 -3.89 7.45
CA ALA A 95 1.63 -3.20 6.23
C ALA A 95 0.59 -2.14 5.85
N VAL A 96 1.12 -1.02 5.36
CA VAL A 96 0.42 0.05 4.67
C VAL A 96 1.09 0.22 3.31
N ALA A 97 0.46 0.93 2.36
CA ALA A 97 1.02 0.99 1.01
C ALA A 97 2.45 1.54 0.96
N LYS A 98 2.79 2.48 1.87
CA LYS A 98 4.14 3.09 1.96
C LYS A 98 5.25 2.18 2.47
N ASN A 99 4.96 1.14 3.25
CA ASN A 99 5.97 0.21 3.78
C ASN A 99 5.78 -1.23 3.27
N PHE A 100 4.85 -1.45 2.35
CA PHE A 100 4.52 -2.76 1.82
C PHE A 100 5.74 -3.45 1.20
N ASP A 101 6.49 -2.73 0.37
CA ASP A 101 7.69 -3.27 -0.29
C ASP A 101 8.75 -3.70 0.73
N GLU A 102 8.97 -2.91 1.77
CA GLU A 102 9.91 -3.26 2.84
C GLU A 102 9.45 -4.53 3.59
N LEU A 103 8.18 -4.57 3.99
CA LEU A 103 7.66 -5.61 4.88
C LEU A 103 7.31 -6.92 4.17
N VAL A 104 7.00 -6.89 2.88
CA VAL A 104 6.48 -8.04 2.13
C VAL A 104 7.45 -8.50 1.04
N ILE A 105 8.05 -7.56 0.31
CA ILE A 105 8.86 -7.85 -0.87
C ILE A 105 10.35 -8.00 -0.50
N ASN A 106 10.90 -7.04 0.24
CA ASN A 106 12.34 -6.91 0.50
C ASN A 106 12.76 -7.40 1.89
N ASN A 107 11.89 -8.16 2.57
CA ASN A 107 12.12 -8.60 3.95
C ASN A 107 13.06 -9.82 4.10
N GLY A 108 13.49 -10.43 2.99
CA GLY A 108 14.38 -11.59 2.98
C GLY A 108 13.80 -12.89 3.56
N LYS A 109 12.48 -12.96 3.75
CA LYS A 109 11.74 -14.09 4.33
C LYS A 109 10.67 -14.61 3.38
N ASP A 110 10.16 -15.82 3.61
CA ASP A 110 8.86 -16.19 3.06
C ASP A 110 7.77 -15.31 3.67
N THR A 111 6.66 -15.07 2.98
CA THR A 111 5.62 -14.18 3.52
C THR A 111 4.22 -14.66 3.22
N LEU A 112 3.40 -14.77 4.27
CA LEU A 112 1.96 -14.86 4.13
C LEU A 112 1.39 -13.46 4.40
N VAL A 113 0.66 -12.91 3.43
CA VAL A 113 -0.02 -11.61 3.56
C VAL A 113 -1.53 -11.80 3.52
N GLU A 114 -2.22 -11.19 4.49
CA GLU A 114 -3.68 -11.07 4.53
C GLU A 114 -4.08 -9.65 4.10
N PHE A 115 -4.89 -9.55 3.04
CA PHE A 115 -5.63 -8.34 2.71
C PHE A 115 -7.03 -8.44 3.30
N TYR A 116 -7.36 -7.50 4.20
CA TYR A 116 -8.62 -7.49 4.92
C TYR A 116 -9.37 -6.16 4.79
N ALA A 117 -10.59 -6.15 5.32
CA ALA A 117 -11.38 -4.94 5.55
C ALA A 117 -11.89 -4.91 7.00
N PRO A 118 -11.89 -3.76 7.71
CA PRO A 118 -12.25 -3.71 9.13
C PRO A 118 -13.68 -4.13 9.45
N TRP A 119 -14.58 -4.02 8.48
CA TRP A 119 -16.00 -4.39 8.60
C TRP A 119 -16.29 -5.84 8.21
N CYS A 120 -15.31 -6.57 7.66
CA CYS A 120 -15.48 -7.94 7.18
C CYS A 120 -15.56 -8.94 8.35
N GLY A 121 -16.70 -9.61 8.51
CA GLY A 121 -16.92 -10.58 9.60
C GLY A 121 -16.00 -11.80 9.54
N HIS A 122 -15.67 -12.31 8.34
CA HIS A 122 -14.73 -13.42 8.18
C HIS A 122 -13.30 -13.03 8.56
N CYS A 123 -12.91 -11.78 8.30
CA CYS A 123 -11.59 -11.24 8.66
C CYS A 123 -11.44 -11.15 10.17
N LYS A 124 -12.49 -10.65 10.87
CA LYS A 124 -12.51 -10.62 12.34
C LYS A 124 -12.40 -12.01 12.98
N LYS A 125 -12.96 -13.04 12.35
CA LYS A 125 -12.82 -14.45 12.80
C LYS A 125 -11.41 -14.99 12.57
N LEU A 126 -10.76 -14.57 11.47
CA LEU A 126 -9.41 -14.99 11.14
C LEU A 126 -8.34 -14.33 12.02
N THR A 127 -8.56 -13.09 12.48
CA THR A 127 -7.60 -12.32 13.29
C THR A 127 -6.93 -13.13 14.42
N PRO A 128 -7.67 -13.77 15.36
CA PRO A 128 -7.03 -14.52 16.44
C PRO A 128 -6.21 -15.72 15.95
N ILE A 129 -6.63 -16.38 14.88
CA ILE A 129 -5.91 -17.54 14.29
C ILE A 129 -4.63 -17.05 13.61
N TYR A 130 -4.69 -15.90 12.95
CA TYR A 130 -3.55 -15.29 12.27
C TYR A 130 -2.50 -14.76 13.25
N GLU A 131 -2.95 -14.24 14.40
CA GLU A 131 -2.08 -13.87 15.52
C GLU A 131 -1.40 -15.09 16.14
N GLU A 132 -2.14 -16.15 16.43
CA GLU A 132 -1.57 -17.42 16.91
C GLU A 132 -0.55 -18.00 15.91
N LEU A 133 -0.85 -17.98 14.61
CA LEU A 133 0.06 -18.41 13.57
C LEU A 133 1.37 -17.63 13.60
N ALA A 134 1.29 -16.31 13.68
CA ALA A 134 2.46 -15.45 13.74
C ALA A 134 3.30 -15.70 14.99
N GLU A 135 2.66 -15.96 16.14
CA GLU A 135 3.35 -16.35 17.38
C GLU A 135 4.12 -17.66 17.23
N LYS A 136 3.50 -18.69 16.64
CA LYS A 136 4.17 -19.99 16.42
C LYS A 136 5.36 -19.89 15.46
N LEU A 137 5.32 -18.96 14.50
CA LEU A 137 6.35 -18.80 13.46
C LEU A 137 7.38 -17.70 13.76
N GLN A 138 7.37 -17.08 14.95
CA GLN A 138 8.30 -15.97 15.29
C GLN A 138 9.78 -16.31 15.08
N ASN A 139 10.16 -17.57 15.29
CA ASN A 139 11.54 -18.04 15.19
C ASN A 139 11.87 -18.66 13.82
N GLU A 140 10.94 -18.59 12.88
CA GLU A 140 11.09 -19.10 11.52
C GLU A 140 11.41 -17.98 10.51
N GLU A 141 11.89 -18.37 9.33
CA GLU A 141 12.13 -17.46 8.20
C GLU A 141 10.83 -17.14 7.42
N VAL A 142 9.74 -16.95 8.16
CA VAL A 142 8.41 -16.63 7.62
C VAL A 142 7.87 -15.36 8.28
N ALA A 143 7.46 -14.40 7.47
CA ALA A 143 6.77 -13.19 7.91
C ALA A 143 5.26 -13.37 7.75
N ILE A 144 4.51 -13.03 8.80
CA ILE A 144 3.05 -12.99 8.78
C ILE A 144 2.62 -11.53 8.78
N VAL A 145 1.96 -11.11 7.71
CA VAL A 145 1.66 -9.69 7.45
C VAL A 145 0.16 -9.52 7.21
N LYS A 146 -0.41 -8.40 7.66
CA LYS A 146 -1.77 -7.97 7.32
C LYS A 146 -1.80 -6.54 6.80
N MET A 147 -2.74 -6.24 5.90
CA MET A 147 -2.93 -4.91 5.33
C MET A 147 -4.43 -4.63 5.13
N ASP A 148 -4.88 -3.45 5.57
CA ASP A 148 -6.22 -2.97 5.26
C ASP A 148 -6.26 -2.49 3.79
N ALA A 149 -6.86 -3.30 2.94
CA ALA A 149 -6.97 -3.03 1.50
C ALA A 149 -8.10 -2.04 1.15
N THR A 150 -8.83 -1.51 2.14
CA THR A 150 -9.82 -0.44 1.95
C THR A 150 -9.23 0.94 2.19
N ALA A 151 -8.22 1.02 3.07
CA ALA A 151 -7.53 2.26 3.44
C ALA A 151 -6.20 2.46 2.69
N ASN A 152 -5.68 1.43 2.03
CA ASN A 152 -4.40 1.45 1.34
C ASN A 152 -4.52 0.94 -0.11
N ASP A 153 -3.78 1.54 -1.03
CA ASP A 153 -3.62 1.03 -2.40
C ASP A 153 -2.82 -0.28 -2.35
N VAL A 154 -3.39 -1.33 -2.94
CA VAL A 154 -2.76 -2.66 -3.02
C VAL A 154 -2.05 -2.79 -4.35
N PRO A 155 -0.82 -3.36 -4.40
CA PRO A 155 -0.14 -3.59 -5.66
C PRO A 155 -1.00 -4.44 -6.64
N PRO A 156 -1.11 -4.05 -7.93
CA PRO A 156 -2.06 -4.66 -8.87
C PRO A 156 -1.91 -6.19 -9.03
N GLU A 157 -0.71 -6.73 -8.84
CA GLU A 157 -0.40 -8.15 -8.94
C GLU A 157 -1.16 -9.03 -7.94
N PHE A 158 -1.61 -8.47 -6.80
CA PHE A 158 -2.41 -9.22 -5.83
C PHE A 158 -3.88 -9.33 -6.21
N ASN A 159 -4.41 -8.48 -7.11
CA ASN A 159 -5.78 -8.56 -7.64
C ASN A 159 -6.84 -8.91 -6.54
N VAL A 160 -6.85 -8.14 -5.46
CA VAL A 160 -7.75 -8.36 -4.31
C VAL A 160 -9.19 -8.01 -4.70
N ARG A 161 -10.06 -9.03 -4.77
CA ARG A 161 -11.48 -8.89 -5.20
C ARG A 161 -12.49 -9.05 -4.08
N GLY A 162 -12.05 -9.43 -2.89
CA GLY A 162 -12.90 -9.70 -1.74
C GLY A 162 -12.07 -9.92 -0.48
N PHE A 163 -12.74 -10.14 0.65
CA PHE A 163 -12.06 -10.20 1.95
C PHE A 163 -12.48 -11.41 2.81
N PRO A 164 -11.53 -12.00 3.57
CA PRO A 164 -10.09 -11.79 3.44
C PRO A 164 -9.56 -12.49 2.17
N THR A 165 -8.54 -11.90 1.55
CA THR A 165 -7.76 -12.51 0.47
C THR A 165 -6.34 -12.71 0.97
N LEU A 166 -5.80 -13.91 0.81
CA LEU A 166 -4.46 -14.25 1.31
C LEU A 166 -3.54 -14.63 0.15
N PHE A 167 -2.28 -14.23 0.27
CA PHE A 167 -1.22 -14.57 -0.67
C PHE A 167 0.02 -15.08 0.03
N TRP A 168 0.61 -16.11 -0.56
CA TRP A 168 1.92 -16.64 -0.21
C TRP A 168 2.98 -16.08 -1.17
N LEU A 169 4.06 -15.56 -0.61
CA LEU A 169 5.18 -15.02 -1.35
C LEU A 169 6.46 -15.74 -0.91
N PRO A 170 6.93 -16.72 -1.71
CA PRO A 170 8.21 -17.35 -1.46
C PRO A 170 9.34 -16.31 -1.47
N LYS A 171 10.31 -16.45 -0.57
CA LYS A 171 11.51 -15.62 -0.47
C LYS A 171 12.19 -15.44 -1.82
N ASP A 172 12.34 -16.54 -2.55
CA ASP A 172 13.07 -16.59 -3.83
C ASP A 172 12.17 -16.24 -5.04
N SER A 173 10.91 -15.88 -4.83
CA SER A 173 9.94 -15.60 -5.92
C SER A 173 8.87 -14.59 -5.52
N LYS A 174 9.29 -13.48 -4.89
CA LYS A 174 8.41 -12.39 -4.45
C LYS A 174 7.57 -11.75 -5.56
N ASN A 175 8.07 -11.77 -6.79
CA ASN A 175 7.35 -11.24 -7.97
C ASN A 175 6.25 -12.18 -8.49
N LYS A 176 6.04 -13.35 -7.88
CA LYS A 176 5.00 -14.32 -8.25
C LYS A 176 4.17 -14.70 -7.01
N PRO A 177 3.37 -13.78 -6.47
CA PRO A 177 2.51 -14.09 -5.33
C PRO A 177 1.52 -15.20 -5.69
N VAL A 178 1.39 -16.18 -4.80
CA VAL A 178 0.51 -17.36 -4.97
C VAL A 178 -0.72 -17.17 -4.09
N SER A 179 -1.91 -17.17 -4.68
CA SER A 179 -3.15 -17.05 -3.90
C SER A 179 -3.33 -18.26 -2.97
N TYR A 180 -3.53 -17.99 -1.69
CA TYR A 180 -3.85 -19.02 -0.70
C TYR A 180 -5.34 -19.30 -0.67
N ASN A 181 -5.70 -20.56 -0.95
CA ASN A 181 -7.08 -21.03 -1.04
C ASN A 181 -7.36 -22.21 -0.09
N GLY A 182 -6.49 -22.44 0.90
CA GLY A 182 -6.64 -23.48 1.91
C GLY A 182 -7.68 -23.14 2.98
N GLY A 183 -7.81 -24.03 3.97
CA GLY A 183 -8.62 -23.78 5.16
C GLY A 183 -8.06 -22.63 6.00
N ARG A 184 -8.81 -22.14 6.97
CA ARG A 184 -8.44 -20.93 7.75
C ARG A 184 -8.29 -21.22 9.23
N GLU A 185 -8.05 -22.49 9.56
CA GLU A 185 -7.69 -22.94 10.89
C GLU A 185 -6.16 -23.00 11.02
N ILE A 186 -5.67 -23.03 12.25
CA ILE A 186 -4.23 -22.97 12.55
C ILE A 186 -3.44 -24.10 11.86
N ASP A 187 -3.98 -25.32 11.87
CA ASP A 187 -3.34 -26.50 11.28
C ASP A 187 -3.27 -26.42 9.74
N ASP A 188 -4.27 -25.81 9.10
CA ASP A 188 -4.29 -25.62 7.64
C ASP A 188 -3.17 -24.66 7.20
N PHE A 189 -2.94 -23.59 7.96
CA PHE A 189 -1.84 -22.66 7.70
C PHE A 189 -0.49 -23.32 7.91
N ILE A 190 -0.28 -23.97 9.06
CA ILE A 190 0.99 -24.64 9.37
C ILE A 190 1.31 -25.68 8.30
N LYS A 191 0.35 -26.53 7.94
CA LYS A 191 0.53 -27.56 6.92
C LYS A 191 0.90 -26.96 5.56
N TYR A 192 0.22 -25.89 5.16
CA TYR A 192 0.54 -25.21 3.90
C TYR A 192 1.94 -24.60 3.94
N ILE A 193 2.28 -23.86 5.00
CA ILE A 193 3.57 -23.19 5.13
C ILE A 193 4.71 -24.21 5.19
N ALA A 194 4.57 -25.29 5.97
CA ALA A 194 5.59 -26.34 6.05
C ALA A 194 5.91 -26.92 4.65
N LYS A 195 4.87 -27.13 3.84
CA LYS A 195 4.99 -27.66 2.47
C LYS A 195 5.60 -26.66 1.49
N GLU A 196 5.21 -25.39 1.57
CA GLU A 196 5.54 -24.37 0.54
C GLU A 196 6.69 -23.43 0.93
N ALA A 197 7.17 -23.49 2.18
CA ALA A 197 8.31 -22.70 2.65
C ALA A 197 9.60 -23.03 1.88
N THR A 198 10.35 -21.99 1.56
CA THR A 198 11.66 -22.11 0.87
C THR A 198 12.68 -22.81 1.75
N SER A 199 12.58 -22.60 3.06
CA SER A 199 13.41 -23.25 4.08
C SER A 199 12.55 -24.20 4.92
N GLU A 200 13.17 -25.25 5.47
CA GLU A 200 12.48 -26.16 6.38
C GLU A 200 12.18 -25.44 7.70
N LEU A 201 10.95 -25.61 8.22
CA LEU A 201 10.55 -25.00 9.47
C LEU A 201 11.16 -25.75 10.66
N LYS A 202 11.72 -25.03 11.61
CA LYS A 202 12.31 -25.60 12.84
C LYS A 202 11.22 -26.01 13.82
N GLY A 203 10.61 -27.17 13.57
CA GLY A 203 9.63 -27.77 14.47
C GLY A 203 8.39 -28.34 13.77
N PHE A 204 8.32 -28.22 12.44
CA PHE A 204 7.21 -28.73 11.64
C PHE A 204 7.78 -29.57 10.50
N ASP A 205 7.58 -30.88 10.57
CA ASP A 205 7.97 -31.82 9.52
C ASP A 205 7.08 -31.62 8.28
N ARG A 206 7.67 -31.81 7.09
CA ARG A 206 6.99 -31.70 5.79
C ARG A 206 6.19 -32.95 5.41
N SER A 207 6.21 -33.98 6.27
CA SER A 207 5.66 -35.32 6.00
C SER A 207 4.14 -35.44 6.00
#